data_AF-A0AAR2LMI9-F1
#
_entry.id   AF-A0AAR2LMI9-F1
#
_cell.length_a   1.000
_cell.length_b   1.000
_cell.length_c   1.000
_cell.angle_alpha   90.00
_cell.angle_beta   90.00
_cell.angle_gamma   90.00
#
_symmetry.space_group_name_H-M   'P 1'
#
loop_
_entity.id
_entity.type
_entity.pdbx_description
1 polymer ?
#
loop_
_entity_poly.entity_id
_entity_poly.type
_entity_poly.pdbx_seq_one_letter_code
_entity_poly.pdbx_strand_id
1 'polypeptide(L)'
;MAAVESGTCERPADMAAVKCLSSSAPLALRIVAECPVSKARACVLTLPHGPVNTPVFMPVGTQGTLKGITVDQLEDLGCQICLGNTYHLGMRPGPELIEKASGLHGFMNWRRNLLTDSGGFQMVSLVELSEVTEEGVMFRSPYDGKEILLTPEQSIAIQNSLGSDIMMQLDDVVSSTVTGPRVEEAMHRSVRWLDRCITANKNPHRQNLFAIIQGGLNVGLRKACLDEMTKRDVPGFAIGGLSGGEEKDDFWKMVTLSTDHLPREKPRYLMGVGYFLKIPFFFS
;
A
#
# COMPACT_ATOMS: atom_id res chain seq x y z
N MET A 1 -71.88 -17.80 -23.47
CA MET A 1 -70.50 -17.70 -22.98
C MET A 1 -69.60 -18.25 -24.09
N ALA A 2 -69.11 -17.36 -24.95
CA ALA A 2 -68.24 -17.72 -26.08
C ALA A 2 -66.83 -17.22 -25.79
N ALA A 3 -65.87 -18.12 -25.93
CA ALA A 3 -64.45 -17.88 -25.83
C ALA A 3 -63.94 -17.17 -27.09
N VAL A 4 -62.93 -16.30 -26.91
CA VAL A 4 -62.01 -15.87 -27.96
C VAL A 4 -60.60 -15.97 -27.38
N GLU A 5 -59.78 -16.80 -28.03
CA GLU A 5 -58.36 -17.02 -27.76
C GLU A 5 -57.54 -15.79 -28.14
N SER A 6 -56.47 -15.52 -27.38
CA SER A 6 -55.38 -14.65 -27.84
C SER A 6 -54.04 -15.12 -27.30
N GLY A 7 -53.21 -15.63 -28.22
CA GLY A 7 -51.82 -15.20 -28.37
C GLY A 7 -50.81 -15.63 -27.32
N THR A 8 -50.05 -16.66 -27.67
CA THR A 8 -48.78 -17.07 -27.07
C THR A 8 -47.71 -15.97 -27.15
N CYS A 9 -46.96 -15.79 -26.06
CA CYS A 9 -45.56 -15.33 -26.12
C CYS A 9 -44.85 -15.82 -24.86
N GLU A 10 -44.31 -17.03 -24.94
CA GLU A 10 -43.34 -17.56 -23.98
C GLU A 10 -42.07 -16.70 -24.03
N ARG A 11 -41.70 -16.09 -22.90
CA ARG A 11 -40.37 -15.50 -22.71
C ARG A 11 -39.50 -16.55 -21.99
N PRO A 12 -38.32 -16.90 -22.52
CA PRO A 12 -37.46 -17.87 -21.88
C PRO A 12 -36.90 -17.30 -20.57
N ALA A 13 -37.03 -18.09 -19.50
CA ALA A 13 -36.40 -17.83 -18.22
C ALA A 13 -34.89 -18.07 -18.36
N ASP A 14 -34.16 -16.98 -18.62
CA ASP A 14 -32.71 -17.00 -18.63
C ASP A 14 -32.20 -16.96 -17.18
N MET A 15 -32.18 -18.13 -16.53
CA MET A 15 -31.38 -18.38 -15.31
C MET A 15 -29.91 -18.39 -15.71
N ALA A 16 -29.35 -17.19 -15.94
CA ALA A 16 -27.91 -17.01 -15.99
C ALA A 16 -27.37 -17.28 -14.59
N ALA A 17 -26.60 -18.37 -14.49
CA ALA A 17 -25.93 -18.84 -13.30
C ALA A 17 -25.29 -17.69 -12.50
N VAL A 18 -25.71 -17.57 -11.24
CA VAL A 18 -24.96 -16.80 -10.24
C VAL A 18 -23.60 -17.49 -10.11
N LYS A 19 -22.61 -16.96 -10.82
CA LYS A 19 -21.21 -17.26 -10.59
C LYS A 19 -20.94 -16.86 -9.13
N CYS A 20 -20.77 -17.85 -8.25
CA CYS A 20 -20.11 -17.65 -6.97
C CYS A 20 -18.73 -17.06 -7.27
N LEU A 21 -18.64 -15.72 -7.21
CA LEU A 21 -17.39 -15.00 -7.26
C LEU A 21 -16.63 -15.36 -5.99
N SER A 22 -15.42 -15.87 -6.23
CA SER A 22 -14.32 -16.11 -5.31
C SER A 22 -14.34 -15.18 -4.09
N SER A 23 -13.99 -15.75 -2.91
CA SER A 23 -13.79 -15.04 -1.64
C SER A 23 -13.36 -13.59 -1.85
N SER A 24 -14.24 -12.64 -1.52
CA SER A 24 -14.00 -11.21 -1.70
C SER A 24 -12.67 -10.83 -1.06
N ALA A 25 -11.81 -10.14 -1.80
CA ALA A 25 -10.62 -9.52 -1.24
C ALA A 25 -10.99 -8.71 0.02
N PRO A 26 -10.17 -8.72 1.08
CA PRO A 26 -10.52 -8.04 2.33
C PRO A 26 -10.64 -6.52 2.19
N LEU A 27 -10.17 -5.96 1.07
CA LEU A 27 -10.35 -4.58 0.68
C LEU A 27 -11.37 -4.43 -0.44
N ALA A 28 -12.33 -3.54 -0.23
CA ALA A 28 -13.22 -3.05 -1.29
C ALA A 28 -13.15 -1.52 -1.37
N LEU A 29 -12.96 -0.97 -2.57
CA LEU A 29 -13.03 0.46 -2.83
C LEU A 29 -14.37 0.81 -3.49
N ARG A 30 -15.12 1.72 -2.87
CA ARG A 30 -16.32 2.30 -3.47
C ARG A 30 -16.08 3.78 -3.76
N ILE A 31 -16.09 4.15 -5.03
CA ILE A 31 -16.07 5.56 -5.46
C ILE A 31 -17.44 6.16 -5.15
N VAL A 32 -17.46 7.23 -4.35
CA VAL A 32 -18.67 7.96 -3.94
C VAL A 32 -18.96 9.09 -4.91
N ALA A 33 -17.92 9.85 -5.28
CA ALA A 33 -18.01 10.96 -6.20
C ALA A 33 -16.67 11.21 -6.88
N GLU A 34 -16.72 11.80 -8.07
CA GLU A 34 -15.56 12.23 -8.83
C GLU A 34 -15.80 13.66 -9.31
N CYS A 35 -14.73 14.45 -9.35
CA CYS A 35 -14.81 15.78 -9.93
C CYS A 35 -14.90 15.68 -11.46
N PRO A 36 -15.80 16.40 -12.14
CA PRO A 36 -15.89 16.37 -13.61
C PRO A 36 -14.73 17.12 -14.31
N VAL A 37 -13.95 17.92 -13.58
CA VAL A 37 -12.88 18.77 -14.12
C VAL A 37 -11.49 18.24 -13.76
N SER A 38 -11.34 17.66 -12.57
CA SER A 38 -10.06 17.18 -12.05
C SER A 38 -10.07 15.66 -11.86
N LYS A 39 -8.96 15.06 -11.47
CA LYS A 39 -8.84 13.60 -11.21
C LYS A 39 -9.24 13.22 -9.77
N ALA A 40 -9.89 14.14 -9.04
CA ALA A 40 -10.30 13.94 -7.66
C ALA A 40 -11.34 12.85 -7.51
N ARG A 41 -11.13 11.99 -6.50
CA ARG A 41 -12.07 10.95 -6.12
C ARG A 41 -12.32 11.00 -4.62
N ALA A 42 -13.60 11.05 -4.25
CA ALA A 42 -14.04 10.75 -2.91
C ALA A 42 -14.49 9.29 -2.87
N CYS A 43 -13.90 8.48 -1.99
CA CYS A 43 -14.19 7.05 -1.90
C CYS A 43 -14.37 6.59 -0.46
N VAL A 44 -14.92 5.38 -0.30
CA VAL A 44 -14.88 4.62 0.94
C VAL A 44 -14.11 3.34 0.69
N LEU A 45 -13.02 3.16 1.43
CA LEU A 45 -12.27 1.91 1.54
C LEU A 45 -12.87 1.09 2.67
N THR A 46 -13.33 -0.12 2.37
CA THR A 46 -13.72 -1.11 3.38
C THR A 46 -12.50 -1.96 3.68
N LEU A 47 -12.11 -2.02 4.95
CA LEU A 47 -10.98 -2.80 5.46
C LEU A 47 -11.44 -3.61 6.69
N PRO A 48 -10.66 -4.62 7.13
CA PRO A 48 -11.04 -5.50 8.24
C PRO A 48 -11.41 -4.77 9.53
N HIS A 49 -10.73 -3.66 9.87
CA HIS A 49 -10.97 -2.87 11.08
C HIS A 49 -11.81 -1.60 10.83
N GLY A 50 -12.66 -1.63 9.79
CA GLY A 50 -13.69 -0.62 9.55
C GLY A 50 -13.44 0.24 8.29
N PRO A 51 -14.40 1.13 7.96
CA PRO A 51 -14.30 1.95 6.76
C PRO A 51 -13.30 3.11 6.91
N VAL A 52 -12.67 3.49 5.80
CA VAL A 52 -11.80 4.66 5.66
C VAL A 52 -12.33 5.54 4.52
N ASN A 53 -12.66 6.78 4.82
CA ASN A 53 -13.03 7.77 3.82
C ASN A 53 -11.77 8.30 3.14
N THR A 54 -11.71 8.27 1.81
CA THR A 54 -10.61 8.85 1.04
C THR A 54 -11.09 10.10 0.30
N PRO A 55 -10.24 11.13 0.15
CA PRO A 55 -8.82 11.15 0.49
C PRO A 55 -8.53 11.15 2.00
N VAL A 56 -7.49 10.42 2.40
CA VAL A 56 -7.11 10.26 3.81
C VAL A 56 -5.63 10.59 4.00
N PHE A 57 -5.32 11.30 5.09
CA PHE A 57 -3.97 11.44 5.59
C PHE A 57 -3.75 10.42 6.70
N MET A 58 -2.63 9.70 6.67
CA MET A 58 -2.28 8.67 7.65
C MET A 58 -1.24 9.20 8.63
N PRO A 59 -1.59 9.43 9.91
CA PRO A 59 -0.61 9.74 10.94
C PRO A 59 0.39 8.59 11.11
N VAL A 60 1.68 8.92 11.33
CA VAL A 60 2.75 7.93 11.45
C VAL A 60 3.05 7.60 12.90
N GLY A 61 2.76 6.35 13.30
CA GLY A 61 3.16 5.74 14.56
C GLY A 61 4.54 5.10 14.45
N THR A 62 5.51 5.64 15.21
CA THR A 62 6.85 5.07 15.32
C THR A 62 6.96 4.37 16.67
N GLN A 63 7.31 3.07 16.69
CA GLN A 63 7.38 2.25 17.92
C GLN A 63 6.01 1.95 18.57
N GLY A 64 4.95 1.74 17.78
CA GLY A 64 3.64 1.37 18.33
C GLY A 64 2.94 2.50 19.08
N THR A 65 3.40 3.73 18.92
CA THR A 65 2.74 4.93 19.42
C THR A 65 2.94 6.07 18.42
N LEU A 66 1.96 6.96 18.32
CA LEU A 66 2.24 8.29 17.79
C LEU A 66 2.92 9.11 18.88
N LYS A 67 4.03 9.77 18.56
CA LYS A 67 4.76 10.57 19.54
C LYS A 67 3.92 11.81 19.90
N GLY A 68 3.54 11.93 21.17
CA GLY A 68 2.86 13.11 21.70
C GLY A 68 1.33 13.11 21.60
N ILE A 69 0.71 12.03 21.14
CA ILE A 69 -0.75 11.87 21.11
C ILE A 69 -1.15 10.44 21.50
N THR A 70 -2.19 10.30 22.31
CA THR A 70 -2.73 9.00 22.73
C THR A 70 -3.65 8.40 21.66
N VAL A 71 -3.92 7.10 21.76
CA VAL A 71 -4.87 6.43 20.87
C VAL A 71 -6.28 7.04 20.97
N ASP A 72 -6.76 7.29 22.18
CA ASP A 72 -8.08 7.88 22.40
C ASP A 72 -8.20 9.25 21.71
N GLN A 73 -7.16 10.08 21.80
CA GLN A 73 -7.13 11.37 21.10
C GLN A 73 -7.16 11.22 19.57
N LEU A 74 -6.50 10.20 19.00
CA LEU A 74 -6.57 9.93 17.57
C LEU A 74 -7.97 9.48 17.15
N GLU A 75 -8.62 8.67 17.97
CA GLU A 75 -10.00 8.22 17.72
C GLU A 75 -10.99 9.40 17.79
N ASP A 76 -10.82 10.29 18.77
CA ASP A 76 -11.60 11.52 18.95
C ASP A 76 -11.41 12.51 17.78
N LEU A 77 -10.20 12.60 17.24
CA LEU A 77 -9.91 13.37 16.01
C LEU A 77 -10.47 12.72 14.75
N GLY A 78 -11.08 11.53 14.86
CA GLY A 78 -11.68 10.83 13.74
C GLY A 78 -10.68 10.12 12.83
N CYS A 79 -9.43 9.87 13.27
CA CYS A 79 -8.44 9.14 12.48
C CYS A 79 -8.92 7.72 12.19
N GLN A 80 -9.04 7.33 10.91
CA GLN A 80 -9.58 6.02 10.51
C GLN A 80 -8.51 4.97 10.20
N ILE A 81 -7.29 5.42 9.95
CA ILE A 81 -6.15 4.58 9.60
C ILE A 81 -4.84 5.28 9.98
N CYS A 82 -3.92 4.52 10.56
CA CYS A 82 -2.59 4.99 10.92
C CYS A 82 -1.51 4.16 10.21
N LEU A 83 -0.33 4.75 10.03
CA LEU A 83 0.85 4.04 9.54
C LEU A 83 1.66 3.52 10.74
N GLY A 84 2.00 2.23 10.77
CA GLY A 84 2.90 1.62 11.74
C GLY A 84 4.20 1.18 11.08
N ASN A 85 5.35 1.51 11.69
CA ASN A 85 6.65 1.15 11.11
C ASN A 85 7.07 -0.28 11.46
N THR A 86 7.25 -1.12 10.44
CA THR A 86 7.54 -2.56 10.57
C THR A 86 8.88 -2.85 11.21
N TYR A 87 9.89 -2.02 10.92
CA TYR A 87 11.25 -2.22 11.44
C TYR A 87 11.31 -2.16 12.97
N HIS A 88 10.81 -1.07 13.53
CA HIS A 88 10.85 -0.83 14.96
C HIS A 88 10.05 -1.90 15.71
N LEU A 89 8.85 -2.20 15.22
CA LEU A 89 7.90 -3.11 15.85
C LEU A 89 8.31 -4.60 15.72
N GLY A 90 8.89 -4.98 14.58
CA GLY A 90 9.37 -6.33 14.34
C GLY A 90 10.63 -6.68 15.14
N MET A 91 11.46 -5.69 15.49
CA MET A 91 12.68 -5.93 16.26
C MET A 91 12.50 -5.71 17.77
N ARG A 92 11.67 -4.75 18.18
CA ARG A 92 11.37 -4.45 19.60
C ARG A 92 9.92 -3.98 19.73
N PRO A 93 9.03 -4.76 20.37
CA PRO A 93 9.32 -5.81 21.33
C PRO A 93 9.66 -7.20 20.76
N GLY A 94 9.55 -7.37 19.43
CA GLY A 94 9.79 -8.65 18.74
C GLY A 94 8.48 -9.38 18.39
N PRO A 95 8.50 -10.26 17.37
CA PRO A 95 7.29 -10.85 16.79
C PRO A 95 6.51 -11.71 17.79
N GLU A 96 7.19 -12.44 18.70
CA GLU A 96 6.54 -13.27 19.71
C GLU A 96 5.65 -12.48 20.68
N LEU A 97 6.08 -11.27 21.08
CA LEU A 97 5.29 -10.45 21.99
C LEU A 97 4.09 -9.84 21.26
N ILE A 98 4.28 -9.41 20.01
CA ILE A 98 3.20 -8.92 19.16
C ILE A 98 2.13 -10.00 18.97
N GLU A 99 2.54 -11.24 18.67
CA GLU A 99 1.60 -12.36 18.52
C GLU A 99 0.79 -12.62 19.80
N LYS A 100 1.45 -12.61 20.97
CA LYS A 100 0.79 -12.73 22.28
C LYS A 100 -0.16 -11.56 22.58
N ALA A 101 0.14 -10.37 22.05
CA ALA A 101 -0.67 -9.17 22.19
C ALA A 101 -1.82 -9.08 21.17
N SER A 102 -2.13 -10.16 20.43
CA SER A 102 -3.14 -10.18 19.36
C SER A 102 -2.80 -9.25 18.18
N GLY A 103 -1.52 -9.23 17.79
CA GLY A 103 -1.04 -8.38 16.71
C GLY A 103 -0.75 -6.96 17.17
N LEU A 104 -0.46 -6.10 16.20
CA LEU A 104 -0.11 -4.71 16.43
C LEU A 104 -1.30 -3.89 16.95
N HIS A 105 -2.52 -4.19 16.49
CA HIS A 105 -3.75 -3.57 16.99
C HIS A 105 -3.90 -3.74 18.50
N GLY A 106 -3.77 -4.98 19.00
CA GLY A 106 -3.88 -5.24 20.44
C GLY A 106 -2.71 -4.67 21.24
N PHE A 107 -1.49 -4.73 20.71
CA PHE A 107 -0.32 -4.11 21.34
C PHE A 107 -0.48 -2.58 21.51
N MET A 108 -1.03 -1.91 20.50
CA MET A 108 -1.27 -0.46 20.52
C MET A 108 -2.59 -0.08 21.20
N ASN A 109 -3.46 -1.05 21.51
CA ASN A 109 -4.88 -0.82 21.80
C ASN A 109 -5.59 0.01 20.71
N TRP A 110 -5.18 -0.14 19.44
CA TRP A 110 -5.74 0.57 18.29
C TRP A 110 -6.82 -0.27 17.62
N ARG A 111 -8.06 0.23 17.57
CA ARG A 111 -9.21 -0.55 17.10
C ARG A 111 -9.57 -0.31 15.63
N ARG A 112 -8.87 0.59 14.97
CA ARG A 112 -9.12 0.98 13.57
C ARG A 112 -8.01 0.44 12.66
N ASN A 113 -7.98 0.87 11.41
CA ASN A 113 -7.09 0.25 10.42
C ASN A 113 -5.62 0.63 10.61
N LEU A 114 -4.73 -0.25 10.19
CA LEU A 114 -3.28 -0.03 10.14
C LEU A 114 -2.72 -0.30 8.75
N LEU A 115 -1.84 0.59 8.30
CA LEU A 115 -0.93 0.35 7.18
C LEU A 115 0.48 0.13 7.75
N THR A 116 1.15 -0.94 7.36
CA THR A 116 2.57 -1.15 7.69
C THR A 116 3.45 -0.96 6.48
N ASP A 117 4.55 -0.21 6.64
CA ASP A 117 5.57 -0.11 5.61
C ASP A 117 6.40 -1.40 5.52
N SER A 118 7.25 -1.55 4.52
CA SER A 118 8.07 -2.77 4.39
C SER A 118 9.28 -2.80 5.33
N GLY A 119 9.64 -1.66 5.94
CA GLY A 119 10.86 -1.44 6.70
C GLY A 119 12.08 -1.07 5.83
N GLY A 120 12.02 -1.30 4.51
CA GLY A 120 13.15 -1.06 3.60
C GLY A 120 13.59 0.40 3.54
N PHE A 121 12.65 1.34 3.39
CA PHE A 121 12.97 2.77 3.27
C PHE A 121 13.72 3.33 4.48
N GLN A 122 13.32 2.94 5.69
CA GLN A 122 14.00 3.39 6.91
C GLN A 122 15.40 2.80 7.01
N MET A 123 15.62 1.57 6.54
CA MET A 123 16.93 0.91 6.55
C MET A 123 17.94 1.60 5.65
N VAL A 124 17.56 1.97 4.41
CA VAL A 124 18.43 2.73 3.49
C VAL A 124 18.64 4.18 3.92
N SER A 125 17.66 4.80 4.61
CA SER A 125 17.76 6.20 5.04
C SER A 125 18.56 6.39 6.32
N LEU A 126 18.62 5.38 7.19
CA LEU A 126 19.27 5.47 8.51
C LEU A 126 20.68 4.89 8.55
N VAL A 127 21.10 4.14 7.52
CA VAL A 127 22.36 3.39 7.57
C VAL A 127 23.15 3.66 6.30
N GLU A 128 24.19 4.49 6.39
CA GLU A 128 25.21 4.67 5.31
C GLU A 128 25.87 3.33 4.88
N LEU A 129 25.66 2.26 5.65
CA LEU A 129 26.19 0.90 5.48
C LEU A 129 25.14 -0.10 4.97
N SER A 130 24.07 0.33 4.29
CA SER A 130 23.12 -0.60 3.67
C SER A 130 23.58 -1.05 2.28
N GLU A 131 23.63 -2.36 2.05
CA GLU A 131 23.89 -2.97 0.73
C GLU A 131 22.60 -3.61 0.21
N VAL A 132 22.26 -3.36 -1.06
CA VAL A 132 21.07 -3.93 -1.69
C VAL A 132 21.49 -4.93 -2.76
N THR A 133 21.11 -6.19 -2.56
CA THR A 133 21.36 -7.29 -3.51
C THR A 133 20.02 -7.83 -4.03
N GLU A 134 20.03 -8.88 -4.85
CA GLU A 134 18.78 -9.51 -5.30
C GLU A 134 18.07 -10.25 -4.16
N GLU A 135 18.84 -10.76 -3.19
CA GLU A 135 18.32 -11.50 -2.03
C GLU A 135 17.46 -10.60 -1.13
N GLY A 136 17.92 -9.37 -0.88
CA GLY A 136 17.27 -8.41 0.01
C GLY A 136 18.13 -7.18 0.31
N VAL A 137 17.78 -6.47 1.38
CA VAL A 137 18.53 -5.33 1.91
C VAL A 137 19.33 -5.79 3.12
N MET A 138 20.66 -5.73 3.04
CA MET A 138 21.55 -5.97 4.15
C MET A 138 21.85 -4.66 4.86
N PHE A 139 21.68 -4.60 6.17
CA PHE A 139 21.95 -3.40 6.96
C PHE A 139 22.46 -3.77 8.35
N ARG A 140 23.10 -2.81 9.01
CA ARG A 140 23.50 -2.94 10.41
C ARG A 140 22.45 -2.31 11.32
N SER A 141 22.01 -3.08 12.30
CA SER A 141 21.13 -2.59 13.35
C SER A 141 21.77 -1.41 14.09
N PRO A 142 21.12 -0.22 14.15
CA PRO A 142 21.61 0.93 14.92
C PRO A 142 21.63 0.67 16.43
N TYR A 143 21.01 -0.42 16.91
CA TYR A 143 20.90 -0.71 18.34
C TYR A 143 22.03 -1.59 18.87
N ASP A 144 22.44 -2.60 18.10
CA ASP A 144 23.42 -3.61 18.52
C ASP A 144 24.49 -3.91 17.46
N GLY A 145 24.46 -3.21 16.32
CA GLY A 145 25.47 -3.31 15.26
C GLY A 145 25.41 -4.61 14.45
N LYS A 146 24.47 -5.52 14.74
CA LYS A 146 24.35 -6.79 14.02
C LYS A 146 23.92 -6.57 12.58
N GLU A 147 24.50 -7.33 11.68
CA GLU A 147 24.08 -7.39 10.28
C GLU A 147 22.79 -8.20 10.18
N ILE A 148 21.80 -7.58 9.55
CA ILE A 148 20.49 -8.15 9.31
C ILE A 148 20.24 -8.06 7.81
N LEU A 149 19.93 -9.20 7.21
CA LEU A 149 19.36 -9.25 5.86
C LEU A 149 17.85 -9.16 6.01
N LEU A 150 17.22 -8.20 5.33
CA LEU A 150 15.77 -8.14 5.16
C LEU A 150 15.41 -8.55 3.73
N THR A 151 14.86 -9.75 3.57
CA THR A 151 14.32 -10.22 2.28
C THR A 151 12.82 -9.86 2.13
N PRO A 152 12.27 -9.89 0.91
CA PRO A 152 10.83 -9.82 0.67
C PRO A 152 10.01 -10.78 1.55
N GLU A 153 10.45 -12.04 1.68
CA GLU A 153 9.77 -13.06 2.48
C GLU A 153 9.77 -12.70 3.97
N GLN A 154 10.89 -12.19 4.48
CA GLN A 154 11.00 -11.78 5.88
C GLN A 154 10.18 -10.52 6.17
N SER A 155 10.20 -9.52 5.28
CA SER A 155 9.37 -8.32 5.41
C SER A 155 7.89 -8.69 5.48
N ILE A 156 7.43 -9.58 4.59
CA ILE A 156 6.05 -10.05 4.58
C ILE A 156 5.75 -10.95 5.79
N ALA A 157 6.68 -11.79 6.25
CA ALA A 157 6.50 -12.57 7.46
C ALA A 157 6.29 -11.68 8.70
N ILE A 158 7.09 -10.61 8.84
CA ILE A 158 6.92 -9.65 9.93
C ILE A 158 5.55 -8.95 9.82
N GLN A 159 5.17 -8.46 8.63
CA GLN A 159 3.88 -7.80 8.43
C GLN A 159 2.68 -8.76 8.65
N ASN A 160 2.83 -10.05 8.35
CA ASN A 160 1.86 -11.07 8.71
C ASN A 160 1.69 -11.22 10.23
N SER A 161 2.79 -11.24 11.01
CA SER A 161 2.71 -11.31 12.48
C SER A 161 2.17 -10.01 13.09
N LEU A 162 2.47 -8.85 12.49
CA LEU A 162 1.92 -7.56 12.93
C LEU A 162 0.40 -7.49 12.70
N GLY A 163 -0.14 -8.16 11.67
CA GLY A 163 -1.59 -8.22 11.43
C GLY A 163 -2.21 -6.92 10.93
N SER A 164 -1.44 -6.07 10.24
CA SER A 164 -1.92 -4.82 9.62
C SER A 164 -2.94 -5.05 8.50
N ASP A 165 -3.88 -4.12 8.33
CA ASP A 165 -4.92 -4.20 7.29
C ASP A 165 -4.37 -4.00 5.88
N ILE A 166 -3.36 -3.14 5.76
CA ILE A 166 -2.60 -2.89 4.53
C ILE A 166 -1.12 -3.13 4.83
N MET A 167 -0.46 -3.89 3.96
CA MET A 167 0.98 -4.14 4.02
C MET A 167 1.64 -3.67 2.73
N MET A 168 2.84 -3.11 2.85
CA MET A 168 3.59 -2.63 1.69
C MET A 168 4.60 -3.67 1.24
N GLN A 169 4.81 -3.81 -0.08
CA GLN A 169 5.90 -4.63 -0.60
C GLN A 169 7.27 -4.12 -0.12
N LEU A 170 8.23 -5.02 0.02
CA LEU A 170 9.63 -4.60 0.03
C LEU A 170 10.03 -4.19 -1.39
N ASP A 171 10.62 -3.01 -1.53
CA ASP A 171 11.09 -2.44 -2.79
C ASP A 171 12.53 -1.96 -2.69
N ASP A 172 13.19 -1.89 -3.85
CA ASP A 172 14.54 -1.34 -3.95
C ASP A 172 14.43 0.18 -4.20
N VAL A 173 14.59 0.95 -3.13
CA VAL A 173 14.42 2.40 -3.17
C VAL A 173 15.72 3.07 -3.58
N VAL A 174 15.62 3.94 -4.58
CA VAL A 174 16.70 4.82 -5.02
C VAL A 174 16.25 6.27 -4.87
N SER A 175 17.16 7.15 -4.44
CA SER A 175 16.90 8.58 -4.36
C SER A 175 16.42 9.13 -5.71
N SER A 176 15.45 10.04 -5.70
CA SER A 176 14.94 10.69 -6.92
C SER A 176 16.00 11.52 -7.65
N THR A 177 17.08 11.90 -6.97
CA THR A 177 18.22 12.63 -7.52
C THR A 177 19.26 11.75 -8.23
N VAL A 178 19.21 10.43 -8.00
CA VAL A 178 20.11 9.49 -8.67
C VAL A 178 19.63 9.25 -10.10
N THR A 179 20.57 9.26 -11.04
CA THR A 179 20.32 9.00 -12.46
C THR A 179 21.16 7.82 -12.95
N GLY A 180 20.79 7.25 -14.09
CA GLY A 180 21.53 6.17 -14.74
C GLY A 180 21.03 4.76 -14.42
N PRO A 181 21.84 3.72 -14.71
CA PRO A 181 21.40 2.31 -14.71
C PRO A 181 20.87 1.81 -13.37
N ARG A 182 21.30 2.42 -12.26
CA ARG A 182 20.85 2.04 -10.91
C ARG A 182 19.34 2.16 -10.72
N VAL A 183 18.70 3.15 -11.35
CA VAL A 183 17.24 3.37 -11.24
C VAL A 183 16.48 2.26 -11.97
N GLU A 184 16.97 1.84 -13.13
CA GLU A 184 16.40 0.74 -13.92
C GLU A 184 16.57 -0.60 -13.19
N GLU A 185 17.76 -0.85 -12.65
CA GLU A 185 18.03 -2.03 -11.81
C GLU A 185 17.06 -2.11 -10.62
N ALA A 186 16.89 -1.00 -9.89
CA ALA A 186 15.99 -0.92 -8.74
C ALA A 186 14.54 -1.19 -9.12
N MET A 187 14.10 -0.62 -10.24
CA MET A 187 12.76 -0.79 -10.76
C MET A 187 12.49 -2.26 -11.09
N HIS A 188 13.39 -2.91 -11.85
CA HIS A 188 13.24 -4.31 -12.20
C HIS A 188 13.34 -5.23 -10.98
N ARG A 189 14.23 -4.94 -10.03
CA ARG A 189 14.32 -5.67 -8.76
C ARG A 189 13.02 -5.56 -7.96
N SER A 190 12.45 -4.36 -7.86
CA SER A 190 11.18 -4.11 -7.19
C SER A 190 10.01 -4.89 -7.81
N VAL A 191 9.99 -5.06 -9.13
CA VAL A 191 9.01 -5.93 -9.81
C VAL A 191 9.19 -7.39 -9.41
N ARG A 192 10.42 -7.92 -9.39
CA ARG A 192 10.68 -9.30 -8.96
C ARG A 192 10.37 -9.51 -7.48
N TRP A 193 10.67 -8.52 -6.64
CA TRP A 193 10.36 -8.55 -5.22
C TRP A 193 8.88 -8.48 -4.93
N LEU A 194 8.07 -7.81 -5.76
CA LEU A 194 6.61 -7.88 -5.67
C LEU A 194 6.11 -9.32 -5.79
N ASP A 195 6.58 -10.07 -6.79
CA ASP A 195 6.15 -11.46 -7.01
C ASP A 195 6.54 -12.36 -5.81
N ARG A 196 7.71 -12.12 -5.22
CA ARG A 196 8.14 -12.76 -3.96
C ARG A 196 7.26 -12.37 -2.79
N CYS A 197 6.90 -11.09 -2.65
CA CYS A 197 6.02 -10.61 -1.60
C CYS A 197 4.61 -11.23 -1.70
N ILE A 198 4.05 -11.30 -2.91
CA ILE A 198 2.75 -11.94 -3.18
C ILE A 198 2.80 -13.40 -2.73
N THR A 199 3.85 -14.12 -3.12
CA THR A 199 4.03 -15.55 -2.76
C THR A 199 4.19 -15.75 -1.25
N ALA A 200 4.86 -14.83 -0.57
CA ALA A 200 5.10 -14.91 0.87
C ALA A 200 3.88 -14.53 1.74
N ASN A 201 2.88 -13.86 1.18
CA ASN A 201 1.71 -13.41 1.94
C ASN A 201 0.81 -14.59 2.31
N LYS A 202 0.78 -14.94 3.60
CA LYS A 202 -0.01 -16.05 4.14
C LYS A 202 -1.45 -15.65 4.49
N ASN A 203 -1.74 -14.36 4.58
CA ASN A 203 -3.02 -13.83 5.05
C ASN A 203 -3.74 -12.97 3.99
N PRO A 204 -3.83 -13.36 2.70
CA PRO A 204 -4.43 -12.52 1.66
C PRO A 204 -5.93 -12.26 1.85
N HIS A 205 -6.59 -13.04 2.72
CA HIS A 205 -8.00 -12.90 3.09
C HIS A 205 -8.22 -11.95 4.28
N ARG A 206 -7.15 -11.45 4.93
CA ARG A 206 -7.20 -10.50 6.05
C ARG A 206 -6.34 -9.26 5.85
N GLN A 207 -5.30 -9.33 5.03
CA GLN A 207 -4.33 -8.25 4.87
C GLN A 207 -4.10 -7.96 3.39
N ASN A 208 -3.95 -6.68 3.05
CA ASN A 208 -3.94 -6.20 1.68
C ASN A 208 -2.53 -5.75 1.26
N LEU A 209 -1.88 -6.50 0.38
CA LEU A 209 -0.55 -6.17 -0.13
C LEU A 209 -0.62 -5.09 -1.20
N PHE A 210 0.08 -3.97 -1.01
CA PHE A 210 0.20 -2.91 -2.01
C PHE A 210 1.55 -3.00 -2.73
N ALA A 211 1.50 -2.95 -4.05
CA ALA A 211 2.69 -2.77 -4.88
C ALA A 211 3.15 -1.31 -4.85
N ILE A 212 4.45 -1.06 -5.01
CA ILE A 212 5.05 0.29 -5.02
C ILE A 212 5.67 0.55 -6.39
N ILE A 213 5.09 1.49 -7.12
CA ILE A 213 5.57 1.91 -8.43
C ILE A 213 6.87 2.70 -8.27
N GLN A 214 7.93 2.19 -8.89
CA GLN A 214 9.28 2.76 -8.93
C GLN A 214 9.61 3.35 -10.31
N GLY A 215 10.89 3.66 -10.56
CA GLY A 215 11.38 4.23 -11.83
C GLY A 215 11.90 5.67 -11.74
N GLY A 216 11.96 6.23 -10.53
CA GLY A 216 12.50 7.58 -10.28
C GLY A 216 11.76 8.66 -11.09
N LEU A 217 12.52 9.58 -11.68
CA LEU A 217 12.02 10.66 -12.56
C LEU A 217 12.02 10.28 -14.05
N ASN A 218 12.36 9.04 -14.38
CA ASN A 218 12.40 8.58 -15.77
C ASN A 218 11.01 8.10 -16.21
N VAL A 219 10.41 8.82 -17.16
CA VAL A 219 9.07 8.51 -17.71
C VAL A 219 8.99 7.09 -18.27
N GLY A 220 10.01 6.65 -19.01
CA GLY A 220 10.04 5.32 -19.63
C GLY A 220 10.09 4.21 -18.59
N LEU A 221 10.96 4.32 -17.60
CA LEU A 221 11.10 3.33 -16.52
C LEU A 221 9.85 3.28 -15.65
N ARG A 222 9.28 4.44 -15.30
CA ARG A 222 8.04 4.51 -14.50
C ARG A 222 6.87 3.88 -15.24
N LYS A 223 6.75 4.12 -16.56
CA LYS A 223 5.74 3.47 -17.41
C LYS A 223 5.96 1.95 -17.49
N ALA A 224 7.19 1.50 -17.71
CA ALA A 224 7.51 0.07 -17.71
C ALA A 224 7.16 -0.60 -16.36
N CYS A 225 7.42 0.08 -15.25
CA CYS A 225 7.04 -0.39 -13.92
C CYS A 225 5.52 -0.50 -13.75
N LEU A 226 4.76 0.52 -14.20
CA LEU A 226 3.30 0.52 -14.21
C LEU A 226 2.74 -0.64 -15.04
N ASP A 227 3.22 -0.79 -16.27
CA ASP A 227 2.79 -1.85 -17.20
C ASP A 227 3.09 -3.24 -16.63
N GLU A 228 4.20 -3.42 -15.91
CA GLU A 228 4.53 -4.70 -15.27
C GLU A 228 3.72 -4.96 -13.99
N MET A 229 3.71 -4.01 -13.04
CA MET A 229 3.09 -4.23 -11.73
C MET A 229 1.57 -4.34 -11.82
N THR A 230 0.93 -3.66 -12.77
CA THR A 230 -0.54 -3.74 -12.96
C THR A 230 -1.02 -5.07 -13.53
N LYS A 231 -0.11 -5.92 -14.05
CA LYS A 231 -0.43 -7.32 -14.41
C LYS A 231 -0.72 -8.18 -13.19
N ARG A 232 -0.29 -7.76 -11.99
CA ARG A 232 -0.51 -8.49 -10.74
C ARG A 232 -1.78 -8.00 -10.09
N ASP A 233 -2.66 -8.93 -9.69
CA ASP A 233 -3.93 -8.59 -9.06
C ASP A 233 -3.76 -8.29 -7.56
N VAL A 234 -3.04 -7.21 -7.26
CA VAL A 234 -2.87 -6.70 -5.89
C VAL A 234 -4.02 -5.75 -5.50
N PRO A 235 -4.45 -5.71 -4.23
CA PRO A 235 -5.55 -4.84 -3.78
C PRO A 235 -5.32 -3.33 -3.95
N GLY A 236 -4.08 -2.87 -4.10
CA GLY A 236 -3.78 -1.44 -4.23
C GLY A 236 -2.37 -1.16 -4.72
N PHE A 237 -2.15 0.10 -5.10
CA PHE A 237 -0.88 0.57 -5.64
C PHE A 237 -0.43 1.85 -4.94
N ALA A 238 0.86 1.91 -4.66
CA ALA A 238 1.53 3.06 -4.12
C ALA A 238 2.47 3.69 -5.15
N ILE A 239 2.72 4.98 -5.02
CA ILE A 239 3.66 5.74 -5.84
C ILE A 239 4.87 6.04 -4.96
N GLY A 240 5.99 5.37 -5.23
CA GLY A 240 7.24 5.48 -4.48
C GLY A 240 8.35 6.23 -5.24
N GLY A 241 9.47 6.43 -4.54
CA GLY A 241 10.68 7.06 -5.10
C GLY A 241 10.50 8.54 -5.45
N LEU A 242 9.59 9.23 -4.75
CA LEU A 242 9.29 10.65 -4.91
C LEU A 242 9.42 11.37 -3.54
N SER A 243 9.46 12.70 -3.56
CA SER A 243 9.75 13.58 -2.43
C SER A 243 11.14 13.36 -1.80
N GLY A 244 12.12 12.99 -2.62
CA GLY A 244 13.52 12.76 -2.26
C GLY A 244 14.46 13.94 -2.53
N GLY A 245 13.92 15.10 -2.94
CA GLY A 245 14.70 16.31 -3.26
C GLY A 245 14.59 16.76 -4.72
N GLU A 246 13.73 16.12 -5.51
CA GLU A 246 13.44 16.53 -6.88
C GLU A 246 12.68 17.86 -6.98
N GLU A 247 12.75 18.47 -8.16
CA GLU A 247 11.97 19.65 -8.51
C GLU A 247 10.47 19.35 -8.54
N LYS A 248 9.65 20.35 -8.18
CA LYS A 248 8.19 20.19 -8.06
C LYS A 248 7.53 19.75 -9.37
N ASP A 249 8.00 20.26 -10.50
CA ASP A 249 7.40 19.97 -11.80
C ASP A 249 7.65 18.51 -12.22
N ASP A 250 8.85 17.99 -11.95
CA ASP A 250 9.19 16.58 -12.18
C ASP A 250 8.37 15.66 -11.27
N PHE A 251 8.22 16.04 -10.00
CA PHE A 251 7.36 15.35 -9.07
C PHE A 251 5.91 15.24 -9.57
N TRP A 252 5.28 16.36 -9.94
CA TRP A 252 3.90 16.36 -10.43
C TRP A 252 3.73 15.59 -11.74
N LYS A 253 4.72 15.67 -12.63
CA LYS A 253 4.74 14.89 -13.87
C LYS A 253 4.75 13.38 -13.59
N MET A 254 5.55 12.91 -12.64
CA MET A 254 5.59 11.50 -12.25
C MET A 254 4.32 11.04 -11.53
N VAL A 255 3.73 11.87 -10.67
CA VAL A 255 2.44 11.58 -10.02
C VAL A 255 1.36 11.45 -11.08
N THR A 256 1.24 12.42 -11.98
CA THR A 256 0.24 12.43 -13.06
C THR A 256 0.36 11.18 -13.93
N LEU A 257 1.59 10.90 -14.41
CA LEU A 257 1.89 9.71 -15.21
C LEU A 257 1.42 8.43 -14.50
N SER A 258 1.74 8.29 -13.21
CA SER A 258 1.36 7.10 -12.42
C SER A 258 -0.15 7.00 -12.29
N THR A 259 -0.83 8.10 -11.92
CA THR A 259 -2.28 8.11 -11.72
C THR A 259 -3.07 7.85 -13.01
N ASP A 260 -2.51 8.15 -14.18
CA ASP A 260 -3.17 7.90 -15.46
C ASP A 260 -3.13 6.43 -15.90
N HIS A 261 -2.14 5.68 -15.43
CA HIS A 261 -1.97 4.27 -15.80
C HIS A 261 -2.42 3.31 -14.67
N LEU A 262 -2.55 3.80 -13.43
CA LEU A 262 -3.02 2.98 -12.33
C LEU A 262 -4.52 2.68 -12.42
N PRO A 263 -4.97 1.44 -12.12
CA PRO A 263 -6.37 1.06 -12.20
C PRO A 263 -7.26 1.99 -11.35
N ARG A 264 -8.40 2.40 -11.92
CA ARG A 264 -9.28 3.41 -11.32
C ARG A 264 -10.04 2.85 -10.11
N GLU A 265 -10.35 1.56 -10.15
CA GLU A 265 -11.07 0.80 -9.14
C GLU A 265 -10.21 0.38 -7.95
N LYS A 266 -8.92 0.73 -7.96
CA LYS A 266 -7.98 0.45 -6.87
C LYS A 266 -7.51 1.74 -6.17
N PRO A 267 -7.18 1.68 -4.86
CA PRO A 267 -6.61 2.81 -4.14
C PRO A 267 -5.23 3.17 -4.69
N ARG A 268 -4.92 4.46 -4.61
CA ARG A 268 -3.65 5.06 -5.04
C ARG A 268 -3.02 5.74 -3.83
N TYR A 269 -1.91 5.21 -3.34
CA TYR A 269 -1.22 5.73 -2.16
C TYR A 269 0.07 6.46 -2.56
N LEU A 270 0.09 7.78 -2.43
CA LEU A 270 1.32 8.55 -2.63
C LEU A 270 2.15 8.58 -1.35
N MET A 271 3.32 7.96 -1.37
CA MET A 271 4.17 7.80 -0.18
C MET A 271 5.02 9.04 0.09
N GLY A 272 5.27 9.34 1.37
CA GLY A 272 6.28 10.33 1.77
C GLY A 272 5.89 11.80 1.62
N VAL A 273 4.60 12.11 1.44
CA VAL A 273 4.15 13.51 1.30
C VAL A 273 3.23 13.95 2.44
N GLY A 274 3.65 14.97 3.18
CA GLY A 274 2.90 15.50 4.32
C GLY A 274 2.77 17.02 4.38
N TYR A 275 3.32 17.77 3.42
CA TYR A 275 3.22 19.23 3.44
C TYR A 275 1.84 19.69 2.97
N PHE A 276 1.08 20.37 3.86
CA PHE A 276 -0.33 20.73 3.67
C PHE A 276 -0.63 21.43 2.33
N LEU A 277 0.27 22.31 1.85
CA LEU A 277 0.07 23.01 0.58
C LEU A 277 0.13 22.10 -0.66
N LYS A 278 0.64 20.87 -0.54
CA LYS A 278 0.64 19.88 -1.63
C LYS A 278 -0.65 19.03 -1.64
N ILE A 279 -1.38 18.97 -0.52
CA ILE A 279 -2.53 18.07 -0.33
C ILE A 279 -3.67 18.34 -1.35
N PRO A 280 -4.12 19.59 -1.58
CA PRO A 280 -5.17 19.85 -2.56
C PRO A 280 -4.79 19.44 -3.98
N PHE A 281 -3.51 19.60 -4.35
CA PHE A 281 -3.00 19.27 -5.68
C PHE A 281 -2.82 17.76 -5.92
N PHE A 282 -2.72 16.94 -4.87
CA PHE A 282 -2.73 15.48 -5.03
C PHE A 282 -4.08 14.91 -5.42
N PHE A 283 -5.13 15.67 -5.13
CA PHE A 283 -6.48 15.27 -5.44
C PHE A 283 -6.95 15.89 -6.75
N SER A 284 -6.31 16.94 -7.27
CA SER A 284 -6.64 17.50 -8.59
C SER A 284 -6.00 16.73 -9.74
#